data_AF-A0A945S9Q5-F1
#
_entry.id   AF-A0A945S9Q5-F1
#
_cell.length_a   1.000
_cell.length_b   1.000
_cell.length_c   1.000
_cell.angle_alpha   90.00
_cell.angle_beta   90.00
_cell.angle_gamma   90.00
#
_symmetry.space_group_name_H-M   'P 1'
#
loop_
_entity.id
_entity.type
_entity.pdbx_description
1 polymer ?
#
loop_
_entity_poly.entity_id
_entity_poly.type
_entity_poly.pdbx_seq_one_letter_code
_entity_poly.pdbx_strand_id
1 'polypeptide(L)'
;MERNTAQFVLTAGFTLESFFWVLAIICHCRIRATPRRRQRIINLPHEAVNAQVNMWTTAMEDAGARADASRKEPHAYTLSGVAFTLTTHDRQAGQSVRMEADFSPLVRRYDRLLGLLNVYLAAPTIMILSLVLCLSVLPVESNVPRAYAFHIFHAVHVLWPSFIAVALFRRHMSRACNILEGLPELSPGNPE
;
A
#
# COMPACT_ATOMS: atom_id res chain seq x y z
N MET A 1 44.84 -20.08 -1.21
CA MET A 1 43.40 -20.45 -1.13
C MET A 1 42.49 -19.27 -0.77
N GLU A 2 43.02 -18.20 -0.15
CA GLU A 2 42.23 -17.05 0.37
C GLU A 2 41.57 -16.14 -0.68
N ARG A 3 42.19 -15.97 -1.86
CA ARG A 3 41.70 -15.04 -2.90
C ARG A 3 40.36 -15.46 -3.52
N ASN A 4 40.16 -16.76 -3.70
CA ASN A 4 38.92 -17.32 -4.27
C ASN A 4 37.76 -17.24 -3.26
N THR A 5 38.04 -17.40 -1.97
CA THR A 5 37.04 -17.28 -0.90
C THR A 5 36.58 -15.83 -0.74
N ALA A 6 37.51 -14.87 -0.77
CA ALA A 6 37.19 -13.45 -0.75
C ALA A 6 36.33 -13.02 -1.95
N GLN A 7 36.66 -13.48 -3.16
CA GLN A 7 35.84 -13.22 -4.35
C GLN A 7 34.44 -13.82 -4.22
N PHE A 8 34.32 -15.07 -3.76
CA PHE A 8 33.02 -15.72 -3.57
C PHE A 8 32.13 -14.94 -2.58
N VAL A 9 32.70 -14.46 -1.48
CA VAL A 9 31.98 -13.68 -0.46
C VAL A 9 31.52 -12.33 -1.01
N LEU A 10 32.39 -11.61 -1.72
CA LEU A 10 32.02 -10.34 -2.37
C LEU A 10 30.90 -10.55 -3.39
N THR A 11 31.00 -11.57 -4.25
CA THR A 11 29.98 -11.88 -5.24
C THR A 11 28.66 -12.27 -4.58
N ALA A 12 28.67 -13.08 -3.52
CA ALA A 12 27.47 -13.47 -2.79
C ALA A 12 26.79 -12.26 -2.13
N GLY A 13 27.58 -11.36 -1.53
CA GLY A 13 27.09 -10.11 -0.93
C GLY A 13 26.40 -9.22 -1.96
N PHE A 14 27.06 -8.92 -3.07
CA PHE A 14 26.49 -8.14 -4.18
C PHE A 14 25.22 -8.78 -4.77
N THR A 15 25.18 -10.12 -4.85
CA THR A 15 24.02 -10.84 -5.40
C THR A 15 22.79 -10.69 -4.48
N LEU A 16 22.99 -10.83 -3.15
CA LEU A 16 21.94 -10.62 -2.16
C LEU A 16 21.44 -9.18 -2.17
N GLU A 17 22.35 -8.20 -2.16
CA GLU A 17 22.00 -6.77 -2.25
C GLU A 17 21.18 -6.45 -3.50
N SER A 18 21.60 -6.97 -4.66
CA SER A 18 20.90 -6.77 -5.93
C SER A 18 19.49 -7.37 -5.91
N PHE A 19 19.35 -8.59 -5.37
CA PHE A 19 18.05 -9.25 -5.23
C PHE A 19 17.08 -8.41 -4.40
N PHE A 20 17.55 -7.86 -3.29
CA PHE A 20 16.73 -7.01 -2.42
C PHE A 20 16.34 -5.69 -3.08
N TRP A 21 17.25 -5.07 -3.82
CA TRP A 21 16.94 -3.87 -4.61
C TRP A 21 15.86 -4.13 -5.66
N VAL A 22 15.97 -5.23 -6.39
CA VAL A 22 14.94 -5.65 -7.36
C VAL A 22 13.59 -5.86 -6.67
N LEU A 23 13.58 -6.49 -5.50
CA LEU A 23 12.35 -6.72 -4.75
C LEU A 23 11.70 -5.41 -4.27
N ALA A 24 12.49 -4.46 -3.80
CA ALA A 24 12.02 -3.12 -3.44
C ALA A 24 11.42 -2.36 -4.64
N ILE A 25 12.07 -2.46 -5.81
CA ILE A 25 11.55 -1.91 -7.08
C ILE A 25 10.22 -2.57 -7.45
N ILE A 26 10.13 -3.90 -7.37
CA ILE A 26 8.90 -4.64 -7.65
C ILE A 26 7.77 -4.18 -6.72
N CYS A 27 8.05 -3.99 -5.41
CA CYS A 27 7.09 -3.47 -4.45
C CYS A 27 6.58 -2.07 -4.84
N HIS A 28 7.49 -1.16 -5.23
CA HIS A 28 7.13 0.17 -5.73
C HIS A 28 6.26 0.10 -6.99
N CYS A 29 6.69 -0.69 -7.99
CA CYS A 29 5.96 -0.87 -9.24
C CYS A 29 4.55 -1.40 -8.98
N ARG A 30 4.39 -2.36 -8.06
CA ARG A 30 3.07 -2.91 -7.73
C ARG A 30 2.14 -1.89 -7.07
N ILE A 31 2.64 -1.05 -6.17
CA ILE A 31 1.83 0.01 -5.56
C ILE A 31 1.41 1.04 -6.60
N ARG A 32 2.32 1.43 -7.49
CA ARG A 32 2.02 2.39 -8.57
C ARG A 32 1.05 1.84 -9.61
N ALA A 33 1.09 0.54 -9.88
CA ALA A 33 0.17 -0.13 -10.79
C ALA A 33 -1.23 -0.38 -10.19
N THR A 34 -1.43 -0.09 -8.90
CA THR A 34 -2.74 -0.30 -8.26
C THR A 34 -3.77 0.67 -8.84
N PRO A 35 -4.98 0.20 -9.23
CA PRO A 35 -6.03 1.07 -9.75
C PRO A 35 -6.40 2.12 -8.70
N ARG A 36 -6.41 3.38 -9.13
CA ARG A 36 -6.58 4.52 -8.22
C ARG A 36 -8.03 4.81 -7.89
N ARG A 37 -8.97 4.33 -8.69
CA ARG A 37 -10.39 4.57 -8.52
C ARG A 37 -11.13 3.26 -8.66
N ARG A 38 -12.07 3.01 -7.74
CA ARG A 38 -13.12 2.01 -7.92
C ARG A 38 -14.45 2.70 -7.71
N GLN A 39 -15.47 2.23 -8.40
CA GLN A 39 -16.81 2.77 -8.27
C GLN A 39 -17.82 1.65 -8.17
N ARG A 40 -18.86 1.88 -7.38
CA ARG A 40 -20.08 1.09 -7.37
C ARG A 40 -21.21 2.00 -7.82
N ILE A 41 -22.03 1.52 -8.76
CA ILE A 41 -23.14 2.28 -9.33
C ILE A 41 -24.39 1.42 -9.26
N ILE A 42 -25.47 1.98 -8.73
CA ILE A 42 -26.79 1.36 -8.72
C ILE A 42 -27.78 2.32 -9.39
N ASN A 43 -28.65 1.78 -10.24
CA ASN A 43 -29.76 2.51 -10.83
C ASN A 43 -31.03 2.22 -10.04
N LEU A 44 -31.71 3.27 -9.58
CA LEU A 44 -32.90 3.16 -8.74
C LEU A 44 -34.02 4.09 -9.23
N PRO A 45 -35.28 3.78 -8.91
CA PRO A 45 -36.37 4.75 -9.03
C PRO A 45 -36.06 6.01 -8.22
N HIS A 46 -36.53 7.17 -8.68
CA HIS A 46 -36.22 8.47 -8.08
C HIS A 46 -36.56 8.53 -6.56
N GLU A 47 -37.63 7.86 -6.14
CA GLU A 47 -38.10 7.83 -4.76
C GLU A 47 -37.17 7.03 -3.82
N ALA A 48 -36.48 6.01 -4.35
CA ALA A 48 -35.59 5.14 -3.57
C ALA A 48 -34.15 5.70 -3.44
N VAL A 49 -33.82 6.78 -4.16
CA VAL A 49 -32.46 7.34 -4.18
C VAL A 49 -32.05 7.92 -2.84
N ASN A 50 -32.90 8.74 -2.22
CA ASN A 50 -32.59 9.33 -0.92
C ASN A 50 -32.44 8.24 0.16
N ALA A 51 -33.26 7.19 0.11
CA ALA A 51 -33.15 6.04 0.99
C ALA A 51 -31.82 5.29 0.77
N GLN A 52 -31.41 5.09 -0.49
CA GLN A 52 -30.13 4.45 -0.82
C GLN A 52 -28.94 5.28 -0.37
N VAL A 53 -28.99 6.60 -0.58
CA VAL A 53 -27.97 7.55 -0.14
C VAL A 53 -27.82 7.45 1.38
N ASN A 54 -28.93 7.57 2.12
CA ASN A 54 -28.92 7.47 3.59
C ASN A 54 -28.38 6.12 4.08
N MET A 55 -28.78 5.03 3.43
CA MET A 55 -28.32 3.68 3.79
C MET A 55 -26.80 3.51 3.58
N TRP A 56 -26.27 4.02 2.47
CA TRP A 56 -24.83 4.01 2.21
C TRP A 56 -24.06 4.95 3.13
N THR A 57 -24.61 6.11 3.48
CA THR A 57 -23.98 7.00 4.46
C THR A 57 -23.89 6.35 5.83
N THR A 58 -24.96 5.72 6.31
CA THR A 58 -24.96 5.00 7.60
C THR A 58 -24.00 3.82 7.57
N ALA A 59 -24.01 2.99 6.52
CA ALA A 59 -23.08 1.87 6.39
C ALA A 59 -21.60 2.31 6.38
N MET A 60 -21.31 3.48 5.78
CA MET A 60 -19.97 4.07 5.80
C MET A 60 -19.58 4.56 7.21
N GLU A 61 -20.48 5.23 7.91
CA GLU A 61 -20.27 5.68 9.29
C GLU A 61 -20.06 4.50 10.26
N ASP A 62 -20.88 3.44 10.14
CA ASP A 62 -20.76 2.20 10.92
C ASP A 62 -19.42 1.47 10.64
N ALA A 63 -18.92 1.54 9.41
CA ALA A 63 -17.60 1.02 9.05
C ALA A 63 -16.44 1.87 9.62
N GLY A 64 -16.74 3.00 10.26
CA GLY A 64 -15.82 3.94 10.87
C GLY A 64 -15.29 5.00 9.91
N ALA A 65 -15.95 5.22 8.77
CA ALA A 65 -15.60 6.30 7.86
C ALA A 65 -16.02 7.64 8.46
N ARG A 66 -15.16 8.65 8.32
CA ARG A 66 -15.43 10.00 8.85
C ARG A 66 -15.82 10.92 7.72
N ALA A 67 -16.88 11.70 7.91
CA ALA A 67 -17.25 12.76 6.98
C ALA A 67 -16.06 13.71 6.79
N ASP A 68 -15.66 13.92 5.53
CA ASP A 68 -14.57 14.80 5.16
C ASP A 68 -15.13 16.19 4.86
N ALA A 69 -15.26 17.00 5.92
CA ALA A 69 -15.73 18.38 5.81
C ALA A 69 -14.82 19.27 4.94
N SER A 70 -13.62 18.82 4.57
CA SER A 70 -12.72 19.59 3.70
C SER A 70 -13.07 19.48 2.21
N ARG A 71 -13.86 18.47 1.82
CA ARG A 71 -14.31 18.31 0.43
C ARG A 71 -15.59 19.09 0.18
N LYS A 72 -15.65 19.76 -0.98
CA LYS A 72 -16.83 20.50 -1.46
C LYS A 72 -17.98 19.60 -1.92
N GLU A 73 -17.73 18.30 -2.03
CA GLU A 73 -18.72 17.33 -2.49
C GLU A 73 -19.63 16.94 -1.32
N PRO A 74 -20.97 16.97 -1.49
CA PRO A 74 -21.87 16.44 -0.49
C PRO A 74 -21.55 14.95 -0.27
N HIS A 75 -21.52 14.49 0.98
CA HIS A 75 -21.28 13.09 1.35
C HIS A 75 -19.89 12.55 0.96
N ALA A 76 -18.85 13.37 1.17
CA ALA A 76 -17.47 12.90 1.15
C ALA A 76 -17.09 12.23 2.48
N TYR A 77 -16.49 11.04 2.41
CA TYR A 77 -16.03 10.28 3.58
C TYR A 77 -14.57 9.88 3.43
N THR A 78 -13.86 9.74 4.55
CA THR A 78 -12.50 9.19 4.58
C THR A 78 -12.43 7.99 5.49
N LEU A 79 -11.84 6.91 4.97
CA LEU A 79 -11.62 5.70 5.74
C LEU A 79 -10.23 5.15 5.42
N SER A 80 -9.40 4.94 6.46
CA SER A 80 -8.06 4.37 6.31
C SER A 80 -7.17 5.09 5.28
N GLY A 81 -7.39 6.38 5.05
CA GLY A 81 -6.66 7.17 4.04
C GLY A 81 -7.16 7.01 2.60
N VAL A 82 -8.29 6.34 2.38
CA VAL A 82 -9.05 6.30 1.13
C VAL A 82 -10.19 7.31 1.21
N ALA A 83 -10.40 8.08 0.14
CA ALA A 83 -11.52 9.01 0.06
C ALA A 83 -12.68 8.33 -0.67
N PHE A 84 -13.88 8.46 -0.13
CA PHE A 84 -15.12 7.97 -0.70
C PHE A 84 -16.00 9.16 -1.02
N THR A 85 -16.61 9.15 -2.21
CA THR A 85 -17.46 10.23 -2.68
C THR A 85 -18.76 9.63 -3.18
N LEU A 86 -19.86 10.10 -2.62
CA LEU A 86 -21.19 9.67 -2.99
C LEU A 86 -21.81 10.73 -3.90
N THR A 87 -22.11 10.36 -5.15
CA THR A 87 -22.75 11.24 -6.12
C THR A 87 -24.03 10.64 -6.65
N THR A 88 -25.07 11.47 -6.75
CA THR A 88 -26.33 11.12 -7.41
C THR A 88 -26.32 11.72 -8.81
N HIS A 89 -26.51 10.89 -9.82
CA HIS A 89 -26.63 11.32 -11.21
C HIS A 89 -28.06 11.10 -11.70
N ASP A 90 -28.69 12.17 -12.15
CA ASP A 90 -29.99 12.10 -12.82
C ASP A 90 -29.82 11.77 -14.30
N ARG A 91 -30.47 10.71 -14.78
CA ARG A 91 -30.54 10.36 -16.19
C ARG A 91 -32.01 10.25 -16.58
N GLN A 92 -32.33 10.63 -17.82
CA GLN A 92 -33.71 10.62 -18.35
C GLN A 92 -34.44 9.26 -18.31
N ALA A 93 -33.76 8.16 -17.92
CA ALA A 93 -34.33 6.82 -17.77
C ALA A 93 -34.28 6.29 -16.31
N GLY A 94 -33.87 7.11 -15.33
CA GLY A 94 -33.73 6.74 -13.91
C GLY A 94 -32.58 7.48 -13.23
N GLN A 95 -32.63 7.59 -11.90
CA GLN A 95 -31.53 8.16 -11.12
C GLN A 95 -30.52 7.06 -10.74
N SER A 96 -29.24 7.41 -10.74
CA SER A 96 -28.16 6.50 -10.37
C SER A 96 -27.40 7.02 -9.17
N VAL A 97 -27.16 6.16 -8.19
CA VAL A 97 -26.34 6.44 -7.02
C VAL A 97 -24.97 5.82 -7.27
N ARG A 98 -23.92 6.64 -7.22
CA ARG A 98 -22.53 6.23 -7.42
C ARG A 98 -21.74 6.48 -6.14
N MET A 99 -21.08 5.44 -5.64
CA MET A 99 -20.03 5.56 -4.65
C MET A 99 -18.68 5.36 -5.33
N GLU A 100 -17.83 6.37 -5.34
CA GLU A 100 -16.46 6.29 -5.87
C GLU A 100 -15.46 6.27 -4.71
N ALA A 101 -14.56 5.30 -4.72
CA ALA A 101 -13.43 5.18 -3.81
C ALA A 101 -12.15 5.62 -4.53
N ASP A 102 -11.57 6.74 -4.11
CA ASP A 102 -10.29 7.27 -4.57
C ASP A 102 -9.14 6.83 -3.64
N PHE A 103 -8.32 5.92 -4.16
CA PHE A 103 -7.11 5.37 -3.55
C PHE A 103 -5.86 6.19 -3.85
N SER A 104 -5.95 7.25 -4.68
CA SER A 104 -4.82 8.13 -4.99
C SER A 104 -4.07 8.65 -3.75
N PRO A 105 -4.72 9.15 -2.68
CA PRO A 105 -4.01 9.61 -1.49
C PRO A 105 -3.27 8.46 -0.78
N LEU A 106 -3.88 7.28 -0.69
CA LEU A 106 -3.29 6.08 -0.11
C LEU A 106 -2.04 5.64 -0.89
N VAL A 107 -2.16 5.50 -2.22
CA VAL A 107 -1.05 5.11 -3.10
C VAL A 107 0.10 6.10 -2.99
N ARG A 108 -0.16 7.41 -3.02
CA ARG A 108 0.88 8.44 -2.87
C ARG A 108 1.57 8.37 -1.50
N ARG A 109 0.82 8.13 -0.43
CA ARG A 109 1.38 8.03 0.92
C ARG A 109 2.34 6.84 1.03
N TYR A 110 1.94 5.67 0.55
CA TYR A 110 2.76 4.47 0.63
C TYR A 110 3.92 4.48 -0.37
N ASP A 111 3.76 5.07 -1.56
CA ASP A 111 4.86 5.30 -2.49
C ASP A 111 5.91 6.23 -1.84
N ARG A 112 5.51 7.34 -1.22
CA ARG A 112 6.46 8.21 -0.50
C ARG A 112 7.12 7.50 0.68
N LEU A 113 6.35 6.74 1.47
CA LEU A 113 6.88 6.01 2.61
C LEU A 113 7.93 4.98 2.19
N LEU A 114 7.68 4.21 1.12
CA LEU A 114 8.65 3.26 0.58
C LEU A 114 9.87 3.95 -0.01
N GLY A 115 9.68 5.07 -0.71
CA GLY A 115 10.78 5.88 -1.20
C GLY A 115 11.69 6.36 -0.06
N LEU A 116 11.09 6.88 1.02
CA LEU A 116 11.82 7.32 2.20
C LEU A 116 12.54 6.15 2.89
N LEU A 117 11.86 5.03 3.13
CA LEU A 117 12.48 3.85 3.76
C LEU A 117 13.64 3.31 2.92
N ASN A 118 13.49 3.25 1.60
CA ASN A 118 14.53 2.74 0.72
C ASN A 118 15.73 3.70 0.62
N VAL A 119 15.49 5.02 0.55
CA VAL A 119 16.58 6.01 0.43
C VAL A 119 17.29 6.23 1.77
N TYR A 120 16.56 6.34 2.88
CA TYR A 120 17.15 6.70 4.17
C TYR A 120 17.59 5.49 5.01
N LEU A 121 17.01 4.31 4.79
CA LEU A 121 17.35 3.12 5.56
C LEU A 121 18.09 2.10 4.69
N ALA A 122 17.51 1.70 3.55
CA ALA A 122 18.08 0.61 2.74
C ALA A 122 19.39 1.01 2.05
N ALA A 123 19.42 2.12 1.31
CA ALA A 123 20.59 2.56 0.56
C ALA A 123 21.85 2.79 1.43
N PRO A 124 21.82 3.56 2.54
CA PRO A 124 23.01 3.74 3.36
C PRO A 124 23.42 2.46 4.06
N THR A 125 22.47 1.62 4.47
CA THR A 125 22.84 0.35 5.13
C THR A 125 23.50 -0.61 4.16
N ILE A 126 23.02 -0.70 2.91
CA ILE A 126 23.67 -1.46 1.85
C ILE A 126 25.09 -0.91 1.62
N MET A 127 25.25 0.40 1.45
CA MET A 127 26.56 1.01 1.23
C MET A 127 27.55 0.75 2.38
N ILE A 128 27.10 0.87 3.63
CA ILE A 128 27.91 0.56 4.82
C ILE A 128 28.25 -0.93 4.83
N LEU A 129 27.31 -1.81 4.49
CA LEU A 129 27.53 -3.24 4.44
C LEU A 129 28.57 -3.61 3.39
N SER A 130 28.46 -3.08 2.17
CA SER A 130 29.44 -3.32 1.10
C SER A 130 30.82 -2.77 1.46
N LEU A 131 30.88 -1.60 2.11
CA LEU A 131 32.14 -1.03 2.60
C LEU A 131 32.79 -1.92 3.66
N VAL A 132 32.02 -2.38 4.65
CA VAL A 132 32.52 -3.28 5.70
C VAL A 132 32.91 -4.64 5.12
N LEU A 133 32.18 -5.16 4.13
CA LEU A 133 32.53 -6.39 3.43
C LEU A 133 33.89 -6.24 2.70
N CYS A 134 34.09 -5.13 1.98
CA CYS A 134 35.36 -4.80 1.34
C CYS A 134 36.51 -4.70 2.36
N LEU A 135 36.26 -4.11 3.54
CA LEU A 135 37.25 -4.02 4.61
C LEU A 135 37.52 -5.38 5.28
N SER A 136 36.52 -6.25 5.39
CA SER A 136 36.64 -7.60 6.00
C SER A 136 37.41 -8.60 5.15
N VAL A 137 37.60 -8.30 3.86
CA VAL A 137 38.44 -9.07 2.92
C VAL A 137 39.93 -8.71 3.06
N LEU A 138 40.27 -7.60 3.73
CA LEU A 138 41.64 -7.31 4.11
C LEU A 138 42.10 -8.35 5.15
N PRO A 139 43.36 -8.81 5.10
CA PRO A 139 43.85 -9.87 5.97
C PRO A 139 43.95 -9.33 7.40
N VAL A 140 42.88 -9.48 8.17
CA VAL A 140 42.88 -9.26 9.61
C VAL A 140 42.53 -10.59 10.26
N GLU A 141 43.53 -11.20 10.88
CA GLU A 141 43.42 -12.44 11.62
C GLU A 141 42.34 -12.31 12.72
N SER A 142 41.38 -13.25 12.73
CA SER A 142 40.75 -13.88 13.92
C SER A 142 39.24 -13.84 14.16
N ASN A 143 38.35 -13.19 13.39
CA ASN A 143 36.88 -13.22 13.71
C ASN A 143 35.89 -13.27 12.54
N VAL A 144 36.31 -13.87 11.43
CA VAL A 144 35.62 -13.89 10.13
C VAL A 144 34.16 -14.46 10.16
N PRO A 145 33.80 -15.54 10.90
CA PRO A 145 32.46 -16.14 10.81
C PRO A 145 31.33 -15.34 11.51
N ARG A 146 31.64 -14.63 12.62
CA ARG A 146 30.63 -13.85 13.38
C ARG A 146 30.22 -12.57 12.66
N ALA A 147 31.15 -11.94 11.95
CA ALA A 147 30.86 -10.77 11.12
C ALA A 147 29.81 -11.10 10.04
N TYR A 148 29.95 -12.22 9.34
CA TYR A 148 29.00 -12.63 8.29
C TYR A 148 27.59 -12.93 8.80
N ALA A 149 27.44 -13.55 9.98
CA ALA A 149 26.12 -13.78 10.57
C ALA A 149 25.43 -12.46 10.94
N PHE A 150 26.17 -11.49 11.47
CA PHE A 150 25.65 -10.14 11.75
C PHE A 150 25.23 -9.43 10.46
N HIS A 151 25.97 -9.61 9.35
CA HIS A 151 25.65 -9.02 8.05
C HIS A 151 24.34 -9.54 7.44
N ILE A 152 24.10 -10.85 7.47
CA ILE A 152 22.85 -11.44 7.00
C ILE A 152 21.68 -10.97 7.88
N PHE A 153 21.87 -10.95 9.20
CA PHE A 153 20.86 -10.47 10.13
C PHE A 153 20.51 -8.99 9.90
N HIS A 154 21.51 -8.15 9.66
CA HIS A 154 21.33 -6.72 9.44
C HIS A 154 20.65 -6.42 8.08
N ALA A 155 21.02 -7.13 7.01
CA ALA A 155 20.36 -7.03 5.72
C ALA A 155 18.87 -7.39 5.81
N VAL A 156 18.52 -8.43 6.56
CA VAL A 156 17.12 -8.82 6.83
C VAL A 156 16.41 -7.77 7.71
N HIS A 157 17.09 -7.21 8.71
CA HIS A 157 16.56 -6.17 9.62
C HIS A 157 16.39 -4.78 9.00
N VAL A 158 16.92 -4.54 7.81
CA VAL A 158 16.75 -3.23 7.13
C VAL A 158 15.54 -3.24 6.21
N LEU A 159 15.11 -4.41 5.76
CA LEU A 159 14.11 -4.55 4.70
C LEU A 159 12.70 -4.88 5.20
N TRP A 160 12.57 -5.45 6.41
CA TRP A 160 11.27 -5.68 7.04
C TRP A 160 10.34 -4.44 7.09
N PRO A 161 10.80 -3.18 7.24
CA PRO A 161 9.90 -2.03 7.28
C PRO A 161 9.22 -1.79 5.92
N SER A 162 9.93 -2.03 4.82
CA SER A 162 9.38 -1.93 3.46
C SER A 162 8.33 -3.02 3.21
N PHE A 163 8.56 -4.25 3.67
CA PHE A 163 7.56 -5.32 3.58
C PHE A 163 6.32 -5.03 4.45
N ILE A 164 6.51 -4.53 5.66
CA ILE A 164 5.40 -4.11 6.53
C ILE A 164 4.60 -3.00 5.88
N ALA A 165 5.25 -2.00 5.28
CA ALA A 165 4.56 -0.93 4.56
C ALA A 165 3.67 -1.48 3.43
N VAL A 166 4.17 -2.44 2.65
CA VAL A 166 3.39 -3.10 1.59
C VAL A 166 2.24 -3.94 2.17
N ALA A 167 2.47 -4.66 3.26
CA ALA A 167 1.44 -5.46 3.92
C ALA A 167 0.31 -4.58 4.47
N LEU A 168 0.66 -3.47 5.11
CA LEU A 168 -0.30 -2.47 5.60
C LEU A 168 -1.08 -1.84 4.44
N PHE A 169 -0.40 -1.46 3.36
CA PHE A 169 -1.05 -0.96 2.15
C PHE A 169 -2.11 -1.94 1.64
N ARG A 170 -1.75 -3.21 1.48
CA ARG A 170 -2.68 -4.27 1.03
C ARG A 170 -3.87 -4.44 1.98
N ARG A 171 -3.63 -4.38 3.29
CA ARG A 171 -4.68 -4.48 4.31
C ARG A 171 -5.66 -3.31 4.21
N HIS A 172 -5.17 -2.08 4.07
CA HIS A 172 -6.04 -0.91 3.92
C HIS A 172 -6.82 -0.95 2.60
N MET A 173 -6.18 -1.37 1.51
CA MET A 173 -6.83 -1.54 0.21
C MET A 173 -7.95 -2.57 0.28
N SER A 174 -7.67 -3.77 0.80
CA SER A 174 -8.66 -4.84 0.93
C SER A 174 -9.83 -4.43 1.81
N ARG A 175 -9.56 -3.75 2.94
CA ARG A 175 -10.62 -3.25 3.82
C ARG A 175 -11.55 -2.27 3.08
N ALA A 176 -10.99 -1.31 2.36
CA ALA A 176 -11.76 -0.33 1.59
C ALA A 176 -12.55 -0.97 0.44
N CYS A 177 -11.98 -1.95 -0.27
CA CYS A 177 -12.68 -2.70 -1.31
C CYS A 177 -13.85 -3.52 -0.73
N ASN A 178 -13.62 -4.26 0.37
CA ASN A 178 -14.65 -5.07 1.01
C ASN A 178 -15.82 -4.22 1.50
N ILE A 179 -15.57 -3.00 1.95
CA ILE A 179 -16.64 -2.08 2.37
C ILE A 179 -17.41 -1.59 1.15
N LEU A 180 -16.72 -1.15 0.08
CA LEU A 180 -17.37 -0.73 -1.15
C LEU A 180 -18.24 -1.83 -1.77
N GLU A 181 -17.74 -3.07 -1.79
CA GLU A 181 -18.43 -4.26 -2.30
C GLU A 181 -19.52 -4.76 -1.32
N GLY A 182 -19.36 -4.51 -0.02
CA GLY A 182 -20.31 -4.89 1.04
C GLY A 182 -21.41 -3.87 1.32
N LEU A 183 -21.46 -2.74 0.61
CA LEU A 183 -22.54 -1.77 0.77
C LEU A 183 -23.92 -2.41 0.48
N PRO A 184 -24.92 -2.17 1.32
CA PRO A 184 -26.27 -2.74 1.15
C PRO A 184 -26.97 -2.11 -0.06
N GLU A 185 -27.79 -2.88 -0.76
CA GLU A 185 -28.58 -2.42 -1.91
C GLU A 185 -30.06 -2.53 -1.59
N LEU A 186 -30.83 -1.48 -1.88
CA LEU A 186 -32.28 -1.57 -1.89
C LEU A 186 -32.68 -2.47 -3.06
N SER A 187 -33.34 -3.59 -2.76
CA SER A 187 -33.91 -4.46 -3.79
C SER A 187 -34.95 -3.65 -4.58
N PRO A 188 -34.98 -3.74 -5.92
CA PRO A 188 -35.94 -3.02 -6.78
C PRO A 188 -37.36 -3.61 -6.71
N GLY A 189 -37.87 -3.85 -5.50
CA GLY A 189 -39.19 -4.40 -5.26
C GLY A 189 -39.42 -4.75 -3.79
N ASN A 190 -39.68 -3.75 -2.95
CA ASN A 190 -40.67 -3.92 -1.89
C ASN A 190 -41.29 -2.56 -1.50
N PRO A 191 -42.44 -2.20 -2.09
CA PRO A 191 -43.33 -1.22 -1.48
C PRO A 191 -44.06 -1.91 -0.32
N GLU A 192 -43.60 -1.68 0.91
CA GLU A 192 -44.46 -1.79 2.10
C GLU A 192 -44.58 -0.42 2.75
#